data_AF-A0A4Q3HZN6-F1
#
_entry.id   AF-A0A4Q3HZN6-F1
#
_cell.length_a   1.000
_cell.length_b   1.000
_cell.length_c   1.000
_cell.angle_alpha   90.00
_cell.angle_beta   90.00
_cell.angle_gamma   90.00
#
_symmetry.space_group_name_H-M   'P 1'
#
loop_
_entity.id
_entity.type
_entity.pdbx_description
1 polymer ?
#
loop_
_entity_poly.entity_id
_entity_poly.type
_entity_poly.pdbx_seq_one_letter_code
_entity_poly.pdbx_strand_id
1 'polypeptide(L)'
;MKIFLTSWPFWALLSAGFAALTAIFAKIGVENVNSDFATFIRTIVILLAAGAMVYITGNWQEPSTVSTRSWLFLVLSGFATGASWICYFRALKLGDAARVAPIDKLSVVFVSIFAVLLLGERLTLPNWLGVVMIAGGAVLVAYRA
;
A
#
# COMPACT_ATOMS: atom_id res chain seq x y z
N MET A 1 -0.25 -26.92 8.75
CA MET A 1 -1.21 -25.80 8.54
C MET A 1 -0.84 -24.52 9.31
N LYS A 2 -0.50 -24.57 10.60
CA LYS A 2 -0.07 -23.38 11.39
C LYS A 2 1.20 -22.66 10.87
N ILE A 3 2.14 -23.38 10.24
CA ILE A 3 3.38 -22.80 9.69
C ILE A 3 3.12 -21.90 8.48
N PHE A 4 2.16 -22.25 7.62
CA PHE A 4 1.82 -21.43 6.45
C PHE A 4 1.18 -20.09 6.85
N LEU A 5 0.25 -20.13 7.80
CA LEU A 5 -0.46 -18.94 8.31
C LEU A 5 0.42 -18.01 9.15
N THR A 6 1.62 -18.44 9.56
CA THR A 6 2.59 -17.59 10.29
C THR A 6 3.75 -17.13 9.40
N SER A 7 3.80 -17.58 8.15
CA SER A 7 4.86 -17.20 7.22
C SER A 7 4.58 -15.81 6.63
N TRP A 8 5.54 -14.88 6.76
CA TRP A 8 5.44 -13.55 6.14
C TRP A 8 5.24 -13.59 4.61
N PRO A 9 5.79 -14.56 3.83
CA PRO A 9 5.57 -14.61 2.39
C PRO A 9 4.11 -14.90 2.03
N PHE A 10 3.42 -15.72 2.83
CA PHE A 10 2.00 -16.00 2.62
C PHE A 10 1.16 -14.73 2.75
N TRP A 11 1.36 -13.95 3.81
CA TRP A 11 0.67 -12.68 4.02
C TRP A 11 1.03 -11.63 2.96
N ALA A 12 2.28 -11.59 2.50
CA ALA A 12 2.72 -10.70 1.43
C ALA A 12 2.05 -11.03 0.09
N LEU A 13 1.94 -12.31 -0.27
CA LEU A 13 1.22 -12.75 -1.48
C LEU A 13 -0.27 -12.45 -1.39
N LEU A 14 -0.88 -12.69 -0.23
CA LEU A 14 -2.27 -12.36 0.00
C LEU A 14 -2.53 -10.84 -0.11
N SER A 15 -1.63 -10.02 0.44
CA SER A 15 -1.64 -8.56 0.29
C SER A 15 -1.54 -8.14 -1.18
N ALA A 16 -0.65 -8.75 -1.96
CA ALA A 16 -0.53 -8.48 -3.40
C ALA A 16 -1.84 -8.81 -4.15
N GLY A 17 -2.50 -9.92 -3.82
CA GLY A 17 -3.82 -10.27 -4.37
C GLY A 17 -4.89 -9.22 -4.05
N PHE A 18 -5.00 -8.79 -2.79
CA PHE A 18 -5.95 -7.74 -2.39
C PHE A 18 -5.61 -6.37 -2.99
N ALA A 19 -4.33 -6.06 -3.21
CA ALA A 19 -3.90 -4.85 -3.87
C ALA A 19 -4.32 -4.86 -5.36
N ALA A 20 -4.25 -6.00 -6.04
CA ALA A 20 -4.74 -6.14 -7.41
C ALA A 20 -6.27 -5.95 -7.48
N LEU A 21 -7.03 -6.62 -6.62
CA LEU A 21 -8.49 -6.43 -6.53
C LEU A 21 -8.87 -4.97 -6.22
N THR A 22 -8.13 -4.35 -5.30
CA THR A 22 -8.27 -2.92 -4.98
C THR A 22 -8.13 -2.06 -6.24
N ALA A 23 -7.11 -2.30 -7.06
CA ALA A 23 -6.87 -1.51 -8.26
C ALA A 23 -8.04 -1.62 -9.26
N ILE A 24 -8.53 -2.85 -9.49
CA ILE A 24 -9.65 -3.10 -10.41
C ILE A 24 -10.95 -2.49 -9.90
N PHE A 25 -11.32 -2.76 -8.64
CA PHE A 25 -12.54 -2.20 -8.04
C PHE A 25 -12.48 -0.68 -7.93
N ALA A 26 -11.32 -0.10 -7.64
CA ALA A 26 -11.15 1.34 -7.62
C ALA A 26 -11.31 1.94 -9.02
N LYS A 27 -10.71 1.34 -10.06
CA LYS A 27 -10.86 1.81 -11.45
C LYS A 27 -12.33 1.86 -11.88
N ILE A 28 -13.08 0.79 -11.60
CA ILE A 28 -14.53 0.71 -11.87
C ILE A 28 -15.29 1.74 -11.01
N GLY A 29 -14.95 1.83 -9.73
CA GLY A 29 -15.62 2.70 -8.77
C GLY A 29 -15.43 4.20 -9.02
N VAL A 30 -14.29 4.64 -9.57
CA VAL A 30 -14.00 6.07 -9.83
C VAL A 30 -14.43 6.58 -11.21
N GLU A 31 -14.96 5.70 -12.07
CA GLU A 31 -15.33 6.03 -13.45
C GLU A 31 -16.37 7.14 -13.50
N ASN A 32 -17.43 7.01 -12.69
CA ASN A 32 -18.60 7.92 -12.71
C ASN A 32 -18.71 8.84 -11.48
N VAL A 33 -17.73 8.82 -10.58
CA VAL A 33 -17.71 9.66 -9.38
C VAL A 33 -16.37 10.38 -9.23
N ASN A 34 -16.36 11.45 -8.43
CA ASN A 34 -15.12 12.16 -8.09
C ASN A 34 -14.15 11.19 -7.34
N SER A 35 -12.86 11.21 -7.70
CA SER A 35 -11.84 10.34 -7.09
C SER A 35 -11.71 10.56 -5.59
N ASP A 36 -11.82 11.80 -5.14
CA ASP A 36 -11.62 12.20 -3.76
C ASP A 36 -12.82 11.73 -2.93
N PHE A 37 -14.04 11.82 -3.49
CA PHE A 37 -15.24 11.26 -2.89
C PHE A 37 -15.19 9.73 -2.80
N ALA A 38 -14.76 9.04 -3.86
CA ALA A 38 -14.59 7.59 -3.84
C ALA A 38 -13.54 7.14 -2.79
N THR A 39 -12.45 7.90 -2.66
CA THR A 39 -11.42 7.70 -1.62
C THR A 39 -12.00 7.84 -0.22
N PHE A 40 -12.83 8.86 -0.01
CA PHE A 40 -13.49 9.10 1.27
C PHE A 40 -14.39 7.94 1.68
N ILE A 41 -15.29 7.50 0.80
CA ILE A 41 -16.18 6.34 1.05
C ILE A 41 -15.36 5.09 1.37
N ARG A 42 -14.29 4.83 0.60
CA ARG A 42 -13.41 3.69 0.84
C ARG A 42 -12.72 3.76 2.21
N THR A 43 -12.32 4.95 2.63
CA THR A 43 -11.69 5.17 3.95
C THR A 43 -12.66 4.85 5.08
N ILE A 44 -13.94 5.21 4.94
CA ILE A 44 -14.98 4.84 5.92
C ILE A 44 -15.11 3.31 6.01
N VAL A 45 -15.18 2.62 4.87
CA VAL A 45 -15.27 1.15 4.85
C VAL A 45 -14.05 0.52 5.54
N ILE A 46 -12.85 1.03 5.27
CA ILE A 46 -11.60 0.55 5.89
C ILE A 46 -11.59 0.82 7.39
N LEU A 47 -12.02 2.01 7.83
CA LEU A 47 -12.12 2.35 9.26
C LEU A 47 -13.06 1.39 10.00
N LEU A 48 -14.25 1.14 9.44
CA LEU A 48 -15.21 0.22 10.03
C LEU A 48 -14.68 -1.22 10.06
N ALA A 49 -14.07 -1.69 8.97
CA ALA A 49 -13.49 -3.03 8.92
C ALA A 49 -12.33 -3.21 9.91
N ALA A 50 -11.43 -2.22 10.00
CA ALA A 50 -10.32 -2.23 10.96
C ALA A 50 -10.84 -2.18 12.41
N GLY A 51 -11.81 -1.30 12.70
CA GLY A 51 -12.44 -1.21 14.01
C GLY A 51 -13.13 -2.51 14.43
N ALA A 52 -13.90 -3.12 13.52
CA ALA A 52 -14.51 -4.42 13.74
C ALA A 52 -13.47 -5.51 14.01
N MET A 53 -12.36 -5.53 13.27
CA MET A 53 -11.29 -6.51 13.49
C MET A 53 -10.60 -6.34 14.85
N VAL A 54 -10.30 -5.11 15.26
CA VAL A 54 -9.73 -4.84 16.59
C VAL A 54 -10.70 -5.28 17.70
N TYR A 55 -12.00 -5.01 17.52
CA TYR A 55 -13.03 -5.43 18.46
C TYR A 55 -13.18 -6.95 18.54
N ILE A 56 -13.31 -7.64 17.40
CA ILE A 56 -13.47 -9.11 17.33
C ILE A 56 -12.25 -9.84 17.88
N THR A 57 -11.05 -9.32 17.62
CA THR A 57 -9.80 -9.93 18.11
C THR A 57 -9.48 -9.59 19.56
N GLY A 58 -10.26 -8.71 20.20
CA GLY A 58 -10.01 -8.26 21.58
C GLY A 58 -8.72 -7.46 21.76
N ASN A 59 -8.10 -7.00 20.68
CA ASN A 59 -6.81 -6.29 20.69
C ASN A 59 -6.95 -4.78 20.88
N TRP A 60 -8.05 -4.34 21.50
CA TRP A 60 -8.22 -2.93 21.80
C TRP A 60 -7.16 -2.48 22.80
N GLN A 61 -6.33 -1.50 22.40
CA GLN A 61 -5.32 -0.91 23.26
C GLN A 61 -5.81 0.43 23.79
N GLU A 62 -5.61 0.69 25.07
CA GLU A 62 -5.88 1.99 25.64
C GLU A 62 -4.96 3.05 25.00
N PRO A 63 -5.50 4.18 24.50
CA PRO A 63 -4.69 5.22 23.84
C PRO A 63 -3.53 5.76 24.69
N SER A 64 -3.67 5.72 26.02
CA SER A 64 -2.66 6.10 27.02
C SER A 64 -1.44 5.18 27.06
N THR A 65 -1.59 3.92 26.65
CA THR A 65 -0.50 2.92 26.64
C THR A 65 0.43 3.07 25.42
N VAL A 66 -0.01 3.82 24.41
CA VAL A 66 0.74 4.04 23.17
C VAL A 66 1.62 5.29 23.32
N SER A 67 2.93 5.13 23.07
CA SER A 67 3.89 6.23 23.20
C SER A 67 3.57 7.40 22.25
N THR A 68 3.90 8.63 22.64
CA THR A 68 3.73 9.82 21.78
C THR A 68 4.48 9.70 20.46
N ARG A 69 5.65 9.05 20.47
CA ARG A 69 6.43 8.78 19.25
C ARG A 69 5.67 7.84 18.33
N SER A 70 5.08 6.76 18.86
CA SER A 70 4.25 5.84 18.08
C SER A 70 3.05 6.55 17.48
N TRP A 71 2.35 7.38 18.27
CA TRP A 71 1.24 8.20 17.77
C TRP A 71 1.66 9.10 16.61
N LEU A 72 2.79 9.81 16.74
CA LEU A 72 3.29 10.69 15.69
C LEU A 72 3.54 9.92 14.38
N PHE A 73 4.25 8.79 14.44
CA PHE A 73 4.54 7.99 13.24
C PHE A 73 3.28 7.34 12.65
N LEU A 74 2.31 6.93 13.46
CA LEU A 74 1.02 6.41 12.98
C LEU A 74 0.20 7.49 12.26
N VAL A 75 0.16 8.70 12.80
CA VAL A 75 -0.52 9.84 12.18
C VAL A 75 0.15 10.23 10.86
N LEU A 76 1.49 10.34 10.85
CA LEU A 76 2.25 10.62 9.63
C LEU A 76 2.07 9.52 8.58
N SER A 77 2.06 8.24 8.99
CA SER A 77 1.76 7.11 8.12
C SER A 77 0.35 7.17 7.56
N GLY A 78 -0.63 7.59 8.35
CA GLY A 78 -2.01 7.82 7.92
C GLY A 78 -2.11 8.89 6.85
N PHE A 79 -1.45 10.04 7.06
CA PHE A 79 -1.37 11.10 6.05
C PHE A 79 -0.67 10.64 4.76
N ALA A 80 0.45 9.91 4.88
CA ALA A 80 1.15 9.36 3.72
C ALA A 80 0.28 8.38 2.93
N THR A 81 -0.49 7.52 3.62
CA THR A 81 -1.41 6.56 3.00
C THR A 81 -2.57 7.27 2.30
N GLY A 82 -3.18 8.26 2.95
CA GLY A 82 -4.26 9.06 2.36
C GLY A 82 -3.78 9.82 1.11
N ALA A 83 -2.64 10.49 1.18
CA ALA A 83 -2.03 11.18 0.05
C ALA A 83 -1.72 10.21 -1.12
N SER A 84 -1.17 9.03 -0.80
CA SER A 84 -0.92 7.98 -1.77
C SER A 84 -2.20 7.55 -2.51
N TRP A 85 -3.30 7.27 -1.78
CA TRP A 85 -4.55 6.86 -2.42
C TRP A 85 -5.18 7.96 -3.28
N ILE A 86 -5.16 9.22 -2.84
CA ILE A 86 -5.68 10.34 -3.64
C ILE A 86 -4.92 10.43 -4.97
N CYS A 87 -3.59 10.39 -4.94
CA CYS A 87 -2.75 10.41 -6.13
C CYS A 87 -2.99 9.17 -7.02
N TYR A 88 -2.99 7.97 -6.43
CA TYR A 88 -3.15 6.71 -7.15
C TYR A 88 -4.51 6.60 -7.84
N PHE A 89 -5.59 6.98 -7.16
CA PHE A 89 -6.94 6.91 -7.73
C PHE A 89 -7.21 7.99 -8.76
N ARG A 90 -6.62 9.17 -8.59
CA ARG A 90 -6.62 10.18 -9.67
C ARG A 90 -5.86 9.65 -10.89
N ALA A 91 -4.71 8.98 -10.71
CA ALA A 91 -3.99 8.35 -11.82
C ALA A 91 -4.80 7.23 -12.48
N LEU A 92 -5.46 6.35 -11.69
CA LEU A 92 -6.35 5.32 -12.23
C LEU A 92 -7.53 5.91 -12.99
N LYS A 93 -8.06 7.07 -12.59
CA LYS A 93 -9.12 7.72 -13.34
C LYS A 93 -8.64 8.21 -14.71
N LEU A 94 -7.42 8.73 -14.78
CA LEU A 94 -6.83 9.31 -16.00
C LEU A 94 -6.20 8.28 -16.96
N GLY A 95 -5.74 7.13 -16.45
CA GLY A 95 -4.99 6.14 -17.23
C GLY A 95 -5.48 4.71 -17.05
N ASP A 96 -4.90 3.78 -17.80
CA ASP A 96 -5.23 2.37 -17.72
C ASP A 96 -4.68 1.72 -16.45
N ALA A 97 -5.48 0.89 -15.78
CA ALA A 97 -5.05 0.19 -14.57
C ALA A 97 -3.77 -0.64 -14.80
N ALA A 98 -3.65 -1.26 -15.98
CA ALA A 98 -2.48 -2.05 -16.37
C ALA A 98 -1.18 -1.23 -16.47
N ARG A 99 -1.25 0.09 -16.68
CA ARG A 99 -0.09 0.98 -16.76
C ARG A 99 0.17 1.71 -15.44
N VAL A 100 -0.89 2.09 -14.73
CA VAL A 100 -0.80 2.82 -13.46
C VAL A 100 -0.33 1.89 -12.33
N ALA A 101 -0.84 0.66 -12.27
CA ALA A 101 -0.51 -0.27 -11.18
C ALA A 101 0.98 -0.63 -11.11
N PRO A 102 1.71 -0.90 -12.22
CA PRO A 102 3.15 -1.12 -12.17
C PRO A 102 3.94 0.09 -11.69
N ILE A 103 3.58 1.30 -12.12
CA ILE A 103 4.24 2.54 -11.67
C ILE A 103 4.04 2.75 -10.16
N ASP A 104 2.86 2.44 -9.62
CA ASP A 104 2.62 2.44 -8.17
C ASP A 104 3.56 1.46 -7.42
N LYS A 105 3.97 0.35 -8.06
CA LYS A 105 4.93 -0.61 -7.48
C LYS A 105 6.38 -0.13 -7.48
N LEU A 106 6.69 1.02 -8.08
CA LEU A 106 7.95 1.72 -7.81
C LEU A 106 8.07 2.14 -6.33
N SER A 107 6.97 2.11 -5.55
CA SER A 107 7.01 2.18 -4.09
C SER A 107 8.02 1.21 -3.47
N VAL A 108 8.23 0.01 -4.04
CA VAL A 108 9.25 -0.95 -3.58
C VAL A 108 10.67 -0.38 -3.68
N VAL A 109 10.94 0.41 -4.72
CA VAL A 109 12.22 1.10 -4.91
C VAL A 109 12.42 2.16 -3.84
N PHE A 110 11.39 3.00 -3.63
CA PHE A 110 11.42 4.05 -2.60
C PHE A 110 11.55 3.45 -1.19
N VAL A 111 10.83 2.37 -0.89
CA VAL A 111 10.94 1.66 0.39
C VAL A 111 12.36 1.14 0.59
N SER A 112 12.97 0.55 -0.44
CA SER A 112 14.35 0.05 -0.35
C SER A 112 15.35 1.18 -0.07
N ILE A 113 15.18 2.33 -0.72
CA ILE A 113 16.02 3.53 -0.48
C ILE A 113 15.80 4.07 0.94
N PHE A 114 14.55 4.25 1.36
CA PHE A 114 14.22 4.78 2.69
C PHE A 114 14.62 3.81 3.81
N ALA A 115 14.56 2.50 3.59
CA ALA A 115 15.02 1.51 4.56
C ALA A 115 16.54 1.63 4.81
N VAL A 116 17.33 1.82 3.75
CA VAL A 116 18.78 2.09 3.91
C VAL A 116 19.02 3.42 4.62
N LEU A 117 18.35 4.48 4.20
CA LEU A 117 18.63 5.84 4.68
C LEU A 117 18.10 6.11 6.10
N LEU A 118 16.90 5.63 6.42
CA LEU A 118 16.18 5.97 7.66
C LEU A 118 16.23 4.85 8.70
N LEU A 119 16.23 3.58 8.26
CA LEU A 119 16.25 2.42 9.17
C LEU A 119 17.66 1.82 9.33
N GLY A 120 18.61 2.23 8.48
CA GLY A 120 19.99 1.71 8.50
C GLY A 120 20.12 0.29 7.97
N GLU A 121 19.13 -0.20 7.22
CA GLU A 121 19.17 -1.53 6.63
C GLU A 121 20.28 -1.65 5.58
N ARG A 122 20.90 -2.83 5.49
CA ARG A 122 21.96 -3.12 4.50
C ARG A 122 21.45 -4.09 3.46
N LEU A 123 21.05 -3.58 2.30
CA LEU A 123 20.72 -4.42 1.16
C LEU A 123 22.00 -4.95 0.49
N THR A 124 21.99 -6.24 0.18
CA THR A 124 23.06 -6.89 -0.58
C THR A 124 23.00 -6.50 -2.05
N LEU A 125 24.09 -6.72 -2.80
CA LEU A 125 24.13 -6.45 -4.24
C LEU A 125 23.03 -7.19 -5.02
N PRO A 126 22.73 -8.48 -4.78
CA PRO A 126 21.60 -9.17 -5.41
C PRO A 126 20.25 -8.49 -5.15
N ASN A 127 20.02 -7.98 -3.93
CA ASN A 127 18.76 -7.30 -3.61
C ASN A 127 18.63 -6.00 -4.40
N TRP A 128 19.71 -5.22 -4.53
CA TRP A 128 19.73 -4.02 -5.36
C TRP A 128 19.45 -4.32 -6.83
N LEU A 129 20.04 -5.39 -7.37
CA LEU A 129 19.73 -5.84 -8.73
C LEU A 129 18.25 -6.18 -8.89
N GLY A 130 17.65 -6.88 -7.91
CA GLY A 130 16.21 -7.14 -7.90
C GLY A 130 15.36 -5.87 -7.90
N VAL A 131 15.73 -4.87 -7.09
CA VAL A 131 15.05 -3.56 -7.06
C VAL A 131 15.12 -2.86 -8.41
N VAL A 132 16.28 -2.86 -9.07
CA VAL A 132 16.45 -2.28 -10.41
C VAL A 132 15.64 -3.03 -11.46
N MET A 133 15.59 -4.36 -11.38
CA MET A 133 14.76 -5.17 -12.29
C MET A 133 13.27 -4.90 -12.12
N ILE A 134 12.78 -4.77 -10.88
CA ILE A 134 11.39 -4.37 -10.60
C ILE A 134 11.11 -2.99 -11.19
N ALA A 135 12.01 -2.03 -11.00
CA ALA A 135 11.88 -0.69 -11.53
C ALA A 135 11.82 -0.67 -13.06
N GLY A 136 12.76 -1.35 -13.71
CA GLY A 136 12.82 -1.48 -15.17
C GLY A 136 11.58 -2.17 -15.74
N GLY A 137 11.13 -3.25 -15.11
CA GLY A 137 9.91 -3.97 -15.48
C GLY A 137 8.66 -3.08 -15.37
N ALA A 138 8.53 -2.34 -14.27
CA ALA A 138 7.41 -1.41 -14.06
C ALA A 138 7.34 -0.33 -15.15
N VAL A 139 8.48 0.28 -15.47
CA VAL A 139 8.58 1.30 -16.54
C VAL A 139 8.25 0.71 -17.90
N LEU A 140 8.77 -0.50 -18.20
CA LEU A 140 8.54 -1.17 -19.47
C LEU A 140 7.04 -1.50 -19.69
N VAL A 141 6.35 -1.98 -18.65
CA VAL A 141 4.90 -2.26 -18.75
C VAL A 141 4.09 -0.97 -18.91
N ALA A 142 4.53 0.13 -18.30
CA ALA A 142 3.87 1.42 -18.42
C ALA A 142 4.18 2.14 -19.75
N TYR A 143 5.24 1.75 -20.45
CA TYR A 143 5.63 2.34 -21.73
C TYR A 143 4.56 2.09 -22.79
N ARG A 144 4.15 3.16 -23.47
CA ARG A 144 3.20 3.09 -24.59
C ARG A 144 4.02 3.25 -25.86
N ALA A 145 4.10 2.18 -26.66
CA ALA A 145 4.60 2.26 -28.03
C ALA A 145 3.63 3.08 -28.90
#